data_AF-A0A3N2N4S8-F1
#
_entry.id   AF-A0A3N2N4S8-F1
#
_cell.length_a   1.000
_cell.length_b   1.000
_cell.length_c   1.000
_cell.angle_alpha   90.00
_cell.angle_beta   90.00
_cell.angle_gamma   90.00
#
_symmetry.space_group_name_H-M   'P 1'
#
loop_
_entity.id
_entity.type
_entity.pdbx_description
1 polymer ?
#
loop_
_entity_poly.entity_id
_entity_poly.type
_entity_poly.pdbx_seq_one_letter_code
_entity_poly.pdbx_strand_id
1 'polypeptide(L)'
;MHNLQDIERLVSSGRLDEAVGRLSLMMADVDATSDSRLLSDLYFRRGKLYWRLGRRADATSDYTKASALNPGGPAVIALEQAREVEAFFNPDLYNP
;
A
#
# COMPACT_ATOMS: atom_id res chain seq x y z
N MET A 1 -2.08 22.39 3.59
CA MET A 1 -2.72 21.06 3.69
C MET A 1 -3.29 20.62 2.32
N HIS A 2 -2.44 20.37 1.32
CA HIS A 2 -2.87 20.00 -0.05
C HIS A 2 -2.13 18.75 -0.56
N ASN A 3 -2.05 17.67 0.23
CA ASN A 3 -1.22 16.51 -0.15
C ASN A 3 -2.00 15.38 -0.84
N LEU A 4 -3.28 15.14 -0.52
CA LEU A 4 -4.03 14.02 -1.11
C LEU A 4 -4.52 14.32 -2.54
N GLN A 5 -4.98 15.55 -2.80
CA GLN A 5 -5.39 16.00 -4.14
C GLN A 5 -4.21 15.98 -5.13
N ASP A 6 -3.00 16.29 -4.65
CA ASP A 6 -1.77 16.18 -5.43
C ASP A 6 -1.51 14.75 -5.87
N ILE A 7 -1.69 13.79 -4.95
CA ILE A 7 -1.53 12.36 -5.23
C ILE A 7 -2.57 11.91 -6.26
N GLU A 8 -3.84 12.26 -6.10
CA GLU A 8 -4.90 11.89 -7.04
C GLU A 8 -4.63 12.44 -8.44
N ARG A 9 -4.15 13.69 -8.53
CA ARG A 9 -3.73 14.27 -9.80
C ARG A 9 -2.59 13.48 -10.42
N LEU A 10 -1.53 13.19 -9.66
CA LEU A 10 -0.39 12.40 -10.16
C LEU A 10 -0.83 11.02 -10.66
N VAL A 11 -1.75 10.38 -9.94
CA VAL A 11 -2.34 9.09 -10.32
C VAL A 11 -3.15 9.21 -11.62
N SER A 12 -3.96 10.25 -11.76
CA SER A 12 -4.73 10.51 -13.00
C SER A 12 -3.83 10.83 -14.19
N SER A 13 -2.67 11.46 -13.96
CA SER A 13 -1.67 11.76 -14.97
C SER A 13 -0.74 10.58 -15.29
N GLY A 14 -0.95 9.41 -14.68
CA GLY A 14 -0.10 8.23 -14.86
C GLY A 14 1.27 8.31 -14.18
N ARG A 15 1.55 9.36 -13.40
CA ARG A 15 2.81 9.60 -12.70
C ARG A 15 2.82 8.85 -11.36
N LEU A 16 2.70 7.52 -11.43
CA LEU A 16 2.49 6.66 -10.27
C LEU A 16 3.70 6.63 -9.32
N ASP A 17 4.94 6.63 -9.86
CA ASP A 17 6.15 6.66 -9.04
C ASP A 17 6.27 7.95 -8.21
N GLU A 18 5.88 9.09 -8.79
CA GLU A 18 5.88 10.35 -8.05
C GLU A 18 4.80 10.38 -6.98
N ALA A 19 3.62 9.80 -7.26
CA ALA A 19 2.58 9.63 -6.26
C ALA A 19 3.05 8.75 -5.08
N VAL A 20 3.82 7.69 -5.34
CA VAL A 20 4.48 6.85 -4.32
C VAL A 20 5.49 7.67 -3.50
N GLY A 21 6.31 8.49 -4.16
CA GLY A 21 7.27 9.37 -3.48
C GLY A 21 6.56 10.36 -2.55
N ARG A 22 5.47 10.99 -3.02
CA ARG A 22 4.67 11.92 -2.20
C ARG A 22 4.04 11.23 -1.00
N LEU A 23 3.50 10.02 -1.15
CA LEU A 23 2.98 9.23 -0.03
C LEU A 23 4.08 8.92 0.99
N SER A 24 5.28 8.58 0.53
CA SER A 24 6.40 8.25 1.43
C SER A 24 6.86 9.46 2.23
N LEU A 25 6.85 10.66 1.64
CA LEU A 25 7.07 11.91 2.36
C LEU A 25 5.99 12.18 3.41
N MET A 26 4.70 12.00 3.05
CA MET A 26 3.61 12.15 4.02
C MET A 26 3.74 11.19 5.20
N MET A 27 4.16 9.96 4.95
CA MET A 27 4.37 8.97 6.01
C MET A 27 5.51 9.37 6.96
N ALA A 28 6.58 9.97 6.44
CA ALA A 28 7.65 10.51 7.26
C ALA A 28 7.20 11.73 8.09
N ASP A 29 6.26 12.53 7.58
CA ASP A 29 5.68 13.64 8.35
C ASP A 29 4.72 13.16 9.47
N VAL A 30 4.13 11.97 9.33
CA VAL A 30 3.17 11.39 10.31
C VAL A 30 3.88 10.90 11.59
N ASP A 31 5.22 10.85 11.59
CA ASP A 31 6.09 10.21 12.60
C ASP A 31 5.97 10.75 14.04
N ALA A 32 5.28 11.88 14.26
CA ALA A 32 5.13 12.48 15.59
C ALA A 32 3.72 12.41 16.21
N THR A 33 2.69 11.95 15.48
CA THR A 33 1.29 12.14 15.91
C THR A 33 0.45 10.85 15.99
N SER A 34 1.05 9.70 16.31
CA SER A 34 0.37 8.48 16.81
C SER A 34 -0.87 7.94 16.06
N ASP A 35 -1.29 8.50 14.92
CA ASP A 35 -2.53 8.12 14.26
C ASP A 35 -2.27 6.91 13.36
N SER A 36 -2.22 5.74 14.01
CA SER A 36 -2.00 4.45 13.36
C SER A 36 -3.00 4.20 12.24
N ARG A 37 -4.21 4.77 12.30
CA ARG A 37 -5.21 4.67 11.24
C ARG A 37 -4.80 5.46 10.00
N LEU A 38 -4.32 6.69 10.17
CA LEU A 38 -3.82 7.49 9.05
C LEU A 38 -2.60 6.83 8.40
N LEU A 39 -1.65 6.36 9.22
CA LEU A 39 -0.48 5.67 8.71
C LEU A 39 -0.85 4.38 7.96
N SER A 40 -1.83 3.62 8.47
CA SER A 40 -2.40 2.45 7.77
C SER A 40 -2.99 2.82 6.41
N ASP A 41 -3.78 3.91 6.32
CA ASP A 41 -4.36 4.35 5.04
C ASP A 41 -3.28 4.78 4.03
N LEU A 42 -2.21 5.43 4.48
CA LEU A 42 -1.09 5.82 3.62
C LEU A 42 -0.34 4.59 3.08
N TYR A 43 -0.02 3.61 3.93
CA TYR A 43 0.55 2.33 3.49
C TYR A 43 -0.37 1.63 2.49
N PHE A 44 -1.67 1.56 2.77
CA PHE A 44 -2.64 0.95 1.86
C PHE A 44 -2.68 1.64 0.49
N ARG A 45 -2.71 2.98 0.46
CA ARG A 45 -2.67 3.75 -0.79
C ARG A 45 -1.39 3.50 -1.57
N ARG A 46 -0.24 3.46 -0.90
CA ARG A 46 1.06 3.22 -1.54
C ARG A 46 1.14 1.80 -2.10
N GLY A 47 0.65 0.81 -1.35
CA GLY A 47 0.53 -0.57 -1.82
C GLY A 47 -0.32 -0.70 -3.08
N LYS A 48 -1.45 0.01 -3.18
CA LYS A 48 -2.25 0.04 -4.42
C LYS A 48 -1.50 0.62 -5.62
N LEU A 49 -0.65 1.62 -5.40
CA LEU A 49 0.16 2.19 -6.48
C LEU A 49 1.24 1.21 -6.91
N TYR A 50 1.93 0.55 -5.97
CA TYR A 50 2.88 -0.50 -6.29
C TYR A 50 2.24 -1.67 -7.03
N TRP A 51 1.01 -2.06 -6.66
CA TRP A 51 0.25 -3.06 -7.39
C TRP A 51 0.01 -2.65 -8.85
N ARG A 52 -0.41 -1.40 -9.08
CA ARG A 52 -0.60 -0.85 -10.44
C ARG A 52 0.69 -0.74 -11.24
N LEU A 53 1.82 -0.52 -10.57
CA LEU A 53 3.16 -0.51 -11.16
C LEU A 53 3.72 -1.93 -11.43
N GLY A 54 3.00 -2.99 -11.06
CA GLY A 54 3.49 -4.37 -11.17
C GLY A 54 4.49 -4.77 -10.10
N ARG A 55 4.80 -3.87 -9.16
CA ARG A 55 5.71 -4.09 -8.02
C ARG A 55 4.99 -4.85 -6.90
N ARG A 56 4.61 -6.10 -7.19
CA ARG A 56 3.76 -6.93 -6.30
C ARG A 56 4.37 -7.14 -4.91
N ALA A 57 5.67 -7.43 -4.83
CA ALA A 57 6.36 -7.62 -3.54
C ALA A 57 6.29 -6.37 -2.65
N ASP A 58 6.50 -5.18 -3.22
CA ASP A 58 6.39 -3.92 -2.49
C ASP A 58 4.94 -3.65 -2.04
N ALA A 59 3.97 -3.98 -2.90
CA ALA A 59 2.55 -3.88 -2.56
C ALA A 59 2.18 -4.79 -1.38
N THR A 60 2.59 -6.05 -1.42
CA THR A 60 2.36 -7.04 -0.34
C THR A 60 3.00 -6.59 0.97
N SER A 61 4.22 -6.03 0.92
CA SER A 61 4.90 -5.47 2.09
C SER A 61 4.12 -4.30 2.71
N ASP A 62 3.62 -3.39 1.89
CA ASP A 62 2.83 -2.25 2.34
C ASP A 62 1.45 -2.66 2.88
N TYR A 63 0.76 -3.60 2.24
CA TYR A 63 -0.50 -4.13 2.76
C TYR A 63 -0.30 -4.85 4.10
N THR A 64 0.82 -5.57 4.27
CA THR A 64 1.17 -6.20 5.55
C THR A 64 1.32 -5.15 6.65
N LYS A 65 2.09 -4.08 6.42
CA LYS A 65 2.25 -2.99 7.39
C LYS A 65 0.93 -2.29 7.69
N ALA A 66 0.13 -1.99 6.67
CA ALA A 66 -1.18 -1.38 6.84
C ALA A 66 -2.15 -2.26 7.66
N SER A 67 -2.17 -3.58 7.40
CA SER A 67 -3.00 -4.54 8.13
C SER A 67 -2.59 -4.69 9.59
N ALA A 68 -1.29 -4.62 9.89
CA ALA A 68 -0.79 -4.65 11.27
C ALA A 68 -1.21 -3.42 12.07
N LEU A 69 -1.25 -2.25 11.42
CA LEU A 69 -1.69 -0.99 12.04
C LEU A 69 -3.21 -0.87 12.16
N ASN A 70 -3.96 -1.46 11.23
CA ASN A 70 -5.42 -1.49 11.25
C ASN A 70 -5.95 -2.85 10.78
N PRO A 71 -6.08 -3.83 11.71
CA PRO A 71 -6.56 -5.17 11.39
C PRO A 71 -8.03 -5.25 10.94
N GLY A 72 -8.81 -4.16 11.07
CA GLY A 72 -10.16 -4.05 10.54
C GLY A 72 -10.25 -3.24 9.24
N GLY A 73 -9.10 -2.85 8.69
CA GLY A 73 -9.02 -1.98 7.52
C GLY A 73 -9.06 -2.71 6.18
N PRO A 74 -9.23 -1.97 5.08
CA PRO A 74 -9.27 -2.56 3.72
C PRO A 74 -7.95 -3.22 3.29
N ALA A 75 -6.84 -2.92 3.98
CA ALA A 75 -5.54 -3.50 3.69
C ALA A 75 -5.47 -5.01 3.94
N VAL A 76 -6.28 -5.54 4.86
CA VAL A 76 -6.34 -6.98 5.14
C VAL A 76 -6.82 -7.74 3.89
N ILE A 77 -7.93 -7.28 3.31
CA ILE A 77 -8.49 -7.87 2.09
C ILE A 77 -7.50 -7.76 0.93
N ALA A 78 -6.84 -6.62 0.79
CA ALA A 78 -5.84 -6.44 -0.27
C ALA A 78 -4.60 -7.31 -0.08
N LEU A 79 -4.18 -7.56 1.17
CA LEU A 79 -3.10 -8.49 1.49
C LEU A 79 -3.49 -9.94 1.16
N GLU A 80 -4.71 -10.35 1.52
CA GLU A 80 -5.25 -11.67 1.19
C GLU A 80 -5.27 -11.87 -0.32
N GLN A 81 -5.85 -10.93 -1.07
CA GLN A 81 -5.86 -10.96 -2.54
C GLN A 81 -4.46 -11.02 -3.14
N ALA A 82 -3.52 -10.23 -2.61
CA ALA A 82 -2.14 -10.26 -3.09
C ALA A 82 -1.49 -11.64 -2.88
N ARG A 83 -1.70 -12.26 -1.71
CA ARG A 83 -1.20 -13.59 -1.38
C ARG A 83 -1.85 -14.69 -2.21
N GLU A 84 -3.16 -14.62 -2.44
CA GLU A 84 -3.87 -15.56 -3.31
C GLU A 84 -3.32 -15.52 -4.74
N VAL A 85 -3.08 -14.31 -5.26
CA VAL A 85 -2.45 -14.15 -6.57
C VAL A 85 -1.05 -14.77 -6.56
N GLU A 86 -0.21 -14.49 -5.57
CA GLU A 86 1.12 -15.09 -5.45
C GLU A 86 1.07 -16.63 -5.34
N ALA A 87 0.12 -17.17 -4.58
CA ALA A 87 -0.07 -18.61 -4.41
C ALA A 87 -0.54 -19.29 -5.71
N PHE A 88 -1.39 -18.64 -6.50
CA PHE A 88 -1.79 -19.16 -7.81
C PHE A 88 -0.59 -19.29 -8.78
N PHE A 89 0.37 -18.38 -8.71
CA PHE A 89 1.58 -18.43 -9.53
C PHE A 89 2.67 -19.36 -8.97
N ASN A 90 2.61 -19.75 -7.70
CA ASN A 90 3.55 -20.65 -7.04
C ASN A 90 2.83 -21.90 -6.49
N PRO A 91 2.56 -22.92 -7.33
CA PRO A 91 1.90 -24.15 -6.89
C PRO A 91 2.69 -24.99 -5.87
N ASP A 92 3.97 -24.68 -5.61
CA ASP A 92 4.87 -25.48 -4.76
C ASP A 92 5.08 -24.97 -3.32
N LEU A 93 4.47 -23.84 -2.90
CA LEU A 93 4.64 -23.32 -1.53
C LEU A 93 3.71 -23.95 -0.48
N TYR A 94 2.75 -24.77 -0.91
CA TYR A 94 1.87 -25.57 -0.05
C TYR A 94 2.02 -27.07 -0.36
N ASN A 95 3.23 -27.59 -0.23
CA ASN A 95 3.43 -29.03 -0.17
C ASN A 95 4.59 -29.36 0.78
N PRO A 96 4.35 -30.18 1.81
CA PRO A 96 3.48 -30.00 2.98
C PRO A 96 4.20 -29.38 4.20
#